data_AF-A0A318DDA5-F1
#
_entry.id   AF-A0A318DDA5-F1
#
_cell.length_a   1.000
_cell.length_b   1.000
_cell.length_c   1.000
_cell.angle_alpha   90.00
_cell.angle_beta   90.00
_cell.angle_gamma   90.00
#
_symmetry.space_group_name_H-M   'P 1'
#
loop_
_entity.id
_entity.type
_entity.pdbx_description
1 polymer ?
#
loop_
_entity_poly.entity_id
_entity_poly.type
_entity_poly.pdbx_seq_one_letter_code
_entity_poly.pdbx_strand_id
1 'polypeptide(L)'
;MIRHFTKHALTASMVLALTLATGTALKVTAAPASVADTTTIQDAYNQINALNLDAVDVPIKAQRIAALYEEKISPFQIAGKLAKLGIDDLTLIFRAADTASFYLVEQRYVTDMELDLQALESRGAAKDVDFAELYGAYIELRQFDKAVSLKDAHPGMTVPALPKLSIMDMSPGEQEVLQVSPIDGSVSSAHVDVSKGPMIVVVGHPYCHFFFAKCCRGH
;
A
#
# COMPACT_ATOMS: atom_id res chain seq x y z
N MET A 1 -37.42 43.10 42.45
CA MET A 1 -36.89 44.42 42.06
C MET A 1 -36.63 44.38 40.57
N ILE A 2 -37.53 44.99 39.78
CA ILE A 2 -37.61 44.90 38.32
C ILE A 2 -36.79 46.05 37.74
N ARG A 3 -35.85 45.78 36.83
CA ARG A 3 -35.34 46.79 35.90
C ARG A 3 -35.19 46.20 34.49
N HIS A 4 -36.11 46.65 33.65
CA HIS A 4 -35.98 46.71 32.20
C HIS A 4 -34.65 47.35 31.80
N PHE A 5 -33.95 46.77 30.82
CA PHE A 5 -33.13 47.55 29.92
C PHE A 5 -33.35 47.15 28.47
N THR A 6 -33.38 48.21 27.69
CA THR A 6 -33.94 48.42 26.36
C THR A 6 -32.97 48.02 25.26
N LYS A 7 -33.58 47.67 24.12
CA LYS A 7 -33.00 47.42 22.80
C LYS A 7 -32.10 48.56 22.32
N HIS A 8 -30.98 48.23 21.67
CA HIS A 8 -30.49 48.98 20.52
C HIS A 8 -29.93 48.02 19.47
N ALA A 9 -30.61 48.01 18.32
CA ALA A 9 -30.20 47.39 17.08
C ALA A 9 -29.19 48.29 16.37
N LEU A 10 -28.10 47.71 15.86
CA LEU A 10 -27.20 48.33 14.89
C LEU A 10 -26.97 47.30 13.78
N THR A 11 -27.79 47.43 12.74
CA THR A 11 -27.66 46.73 11.46
C THR A 11 -26.53 47.36 10.68
N ALA A 12 -25.37 46.70 10.66
CA ALA A 12 -24.28 47.05 9.75
C ALA A 12 -24.51 46.34 8.41
N SER A 13 -25.15 47.03 7.47
CA SER A 13 -25.21 46.63 6.07
C SER A 13 -23.83 46.80 5.44
N MET A 14 -23.08 45.71 5.35
CA MET A 14 -21.79 45.67 4.65
C MET A 14 -22.05 45.29 3.19
N VAL A 15 -22.02 46.31 2.32
CA VAL A 15 -22.08 46.16 0.86
C VAL A 15 -20.76 45.57 0.40
N LEU A 16 -20.75 44.28 0.06
CA LEU A 16 -19.61 43.61 -0.55
C LEU A 16 -19.65 43.87 -2.07
N ALA A 17 -18.70 44.67 -2.54
CA ALA A 17 -18.51 44.97 -3.95
C ALA A 17 -18.07 43.70 -4.69
N LEU A 18 -18.93 43.22 -5.59
CA LEU A 18 -18.68 42.11 -6.50
C LEU A 18 -17.82 42.59 -7.67
N THR A 19 -16.50 42.47 -7.57
CA THR A 19 -15.58 42.66 -8.70
C THR A 19 -15.62 41.44 -9.61
N LEU A 20 -16.33 41.56 -10.74
CA LEU A 20 -16.23 40.60 -11.84
C LEU A 20 -14.83 40.71 -12.48
N ALA A 21 -13.92 39.84 -12.06
CA ALA A 21 -12.71 39.54 -12.81
C ALA A 21 -13.12 38.71 -14.04
N THR A 22 -13.09 39.33 -15.22
CA THR A 22 -13.20 38.64 -16.50
C THR A 22 -12.01 37.70 -16.66
N GLY A 23 -12.22 36.42 -16.33
CA GLY A 23 -11.23 35.37 -16.48
C GLY A 23 -10.90 35.16 -17.96
N THR A 24 -9.69 35.52 -18.34
CA THR A 24 -9.07 35.07 -19.59
C THR A 24 -8.93 33.55 -19.52
N ALA A 25 -9.74 32.84 -20.29
CA ALA A 25 -9.62 31.40 -20.47
C ALA A 25 -8.26 31.10 -21.15
N LEU A 26 -7.24 30.75 -20.35
CA LEU A 26 -6.06 30.09 -20.88
C LEU A 26 -6.49 28.73 -21.43
N LYS A 27 -6.52 28.61 -22.76
CA LYS A 27 -6.51 27.32 -23.45
C LYS A 27 -5.19 26.64 -23.10
N VAL A 28 -5.21 25.77 -22.09
CA VAL A 28 -4.16 24.78 -21.86
C VAL A 28 -4.28 23.77 -22.99
N THR A 29 -3.59 24.02 -24.10
CA THR A 29 -3.31 22.97 -25.09
C THR A 29 -2.35 21.99 -24.43
N ALA A 30 -2.87 20.87 -23.93
CA ALA A 30 -2.07 19.74 -23.52
C ALA A 30 -1.19 19.33 -24.70
N ALA A 31 0.13 19.48 -24.55
CA ALA A 31 1.06 18.97 -25.54
C ALA A 31 0.85 17.45 -25.67
N PRO A 32 0.80 16.90 -26.91
CA PRO A 32 0.66 15.46 -27.08
C PRO A 32 1.85 14.79 -26.39
N ALA A 33 1.55 13.86 -25.48
CA ALA A 33 2.56 12.97 -24.94
C ALA A 33 3.27 12.28 -26.11
N SER A 34 4.60 12.18 -26.03
CA SER A 34 5.46 11.56 -27.03
C SER A 34 5.03 10.10 -27.24
N VAL A 35 4.40 9.80 -28.37
CA VAL A 35 3.88 8.47 -28.73
C VAL A 35 4.96 7.39 -28.71
N ALA A 36 6.24 7.76 -28.86
CA ALA A 36 7.36 6.82 -28.85
C ALA A 36 7.67 6.23 -27.46
N ASP A 37 7.33 6.96 -26.39
CA ASP A 37 7.62 6.50 -25.03
C ASP A 37 6.55 5.50 -24.53
N THR A 38 5.28 5.72 -24.90
CA THR A 38 4.14 4.88 -24.50
C THR A 38 4.23 3.44 -25.04
N THR A 39 4.71 3.25 -26.28
CA THR A 39 4.92 1.89 -26.83
C THR A 39 5.98 1.13 -26.04
N THR A 40 6.97 1.83 -25.48
CA THR A 40 8.10 1.20 -24.77
C THR A 40 7.69 0.68 -23.39
N ILE A 41 6.85 1.42 -22.64
CA ILE A 41 6.37 1.01 -21.31
C ILE A 41 5.41 -0.18 -21.42
N GLN A 42 4.48 -0.14 -22.37
CA GLN A 42 3.54 -1.23 -22.60
C GLN A 42 4.27 -2.53 -22.99
N ASP A 43 5.27 -2.45 -23.87
CA ASP A 43 6.06 -3.61 -24.28
C ASP A 43 6.90 -4.17 -23.13
N ALA A 44 7.45 -3.30 -22.27
CA ALA A 44 8.19 -3.71 -21.08
C ALA A 44 7.28 -4.42 -20.07
N TYR A 45 6.10 -3.85 -19.78
CA TYR A 45 5.12 -4.48 -18.91
C TYR A 45 4.65 -5.84 -19.46
N ASN A 46 4.39 -5.92 -20.77
CA ASN A 46 3.98 -7.17 -21.41
C ASN A 46 5.03 -8.28 -21.25
N GLN A 47 6.33 -7.94 -21.32
CA GLN A 47 7.42 -8.90 -21.09
C GLN A 47 7.48 -9.36 -19.63
N ILE A 48 7.33 -8.45 -18.67
CA ILE A 48 7.26 -8.79 -17.23
C ILE A 48 6.05 -9.69 -16.96
N ASN A 49 4.88 -9.34 -17.49
CA ASN A 49 3.66 -10.12 -17.31
C ASN A 49 3.77 -11.51 -17.98
N ALA A 50 4.40 -11.61 -19.15
CA ALA A 50 4.65 -12.89 -19.79
C ALA A 50 5.53 -13.81 -18.92
N LEU A 51 6.57 -13.27 -18.28
CA LEU A 51 7.38 -14.03 -17.31
C LEU A 51 6.58 -14.43 -16.06
N ASN A 52 5.69 -13.56 -15.58
CA ASN A 52 4.83 -13.87 -14.44
C ASN A 52 3.96 -15.10 -14.71
N LEU A 53 3.40 -15.19 -15.93
CA LEU A 53 2.54 -16.29 -16.39
C LEU A 53 3.31 -17.55 -16.80
N ASP A 54 4.63 -17.49 -16.98
CA ASP A 54 5.45 -18.63 -17.41
C ASP A 54 5.64 -19.66 -16.28
N ALA A 55 5.80 -20.93 -16.66
CA ALA A 55 6.00 -22.07 -15.74
C ALA A 55 7.47 -22.24 -15.30
N VAL A 56 8.27 -21.17 -15.41
CA VAL A 56 9.67 -21.14 -15.01
C VAL A 56 9.80 -21.15 -13.48
N ASP A 57 10.85 -21.80 -12.98
CA ASP A 57 11.24 -21.83 -11.57
C ASP A 57 11.29 -20.42 -10.96
N VAL A 58 10.77 -20.28 -9.74
CA VAL A 58 10.52 -18.97 -9.09
C VAL A 58 11.81 -18.13 -8.98
N PRO A 59 12.93 -18.65 -8.45
CA PRO A 59 14.22 -17.95 -8.48
C PRO A 59 14.64 -17.42 -9.85
N ILE A 60 14.50 -18.22 -10.91
CA ILE A 60 14.87 -17.80 -12.28
C ILE A 60 13.92 -16.69 -12.76
N LYS A 61 12.62 -16.84 -12.45
CA LYS A 61 11.59 -15.85 -12.78
C LYS A 61 11.87 -14.52 -12.09
N ALA A 62 12.15 -14.52 -10.79
CA ALA A 62 12.49 -13.33 -10.01
C ALA A 62 13.71 -12.59 -10.60
N GLN A 63 14.78 -13.32 -10.94
CA GLN A 63 15.97 -12.73 -11.56
C GLN A 63 15.66 -12.05 -12.90
N ARG A 64 14.84 -12.69 -13.75
CA ARG A 64 14.47 -12.14 -15.06
C ARG A 64 13.56 -10.93 -14.95
N ILE A 65 12.60 -10.96 -14.02
CA ILE A 65 11.73 -9.81 -13.71
C ILE A 65 12.58 -8.63 -13.22
N ALA A 66 13.51 -8.87 -12.28
CA ALA A 66 14.42 -7.85 -11.80
C ALA A 66 15.19 -7.19 -12.96
N ALA A 67 15.82 -8.00 -13.82
CA ALA A 67 16.62 -7.50 -14.94
C ALA A 67 15.79 -6.64 -15.91
N LEU A 68 14.58 -7.10 -16.29
CA LEU A 68 13.70 -6.33 -17.17
C LEU A 68 13.20 -5.04 -16.51
N TYR A 69 12.85 -5.11 -15.22
CA TYR A 69 12.41 -3.94 -14.48
C TYR A 69 13.51 -2.88 -14.43
N GLU A 70 14.74 -3.27 -14.06
CA GLU A 70 15.88 -2.35 -14.01
C GLU A 70 16.19 -1.71 -15.36
N GLU A 71 16.15 -2.50 -16.43
CA GLU A 71 16.49 -2.01 -17.76
C GLU A 71 15.40 -1.12 -18.35
N LYS A 72 14.12 -1.47 -18.16
CA LYS A 72 13.00 -0.90 -18.92
C LYS A 72 12.04 -0.04 -18.12
N ILE A 73 11.88 -0.27 -16.81
CA ILE A 73 10.88 0.42 -15.98
C ILE A 73 11.54 1.44 -15.04
N SER A 74 12.58 1.02 -14.31
CA SER A 74 13.35 1.86 -13.37
C SER A 74 13.78 3.23 -13.94
N PRO A 75 14.15 3.37 -15.24
CA PRO A 75 14.46 4.69 -15.81
C PRO A 75 13.32 5.70 -15.75
N PHE A 76 12.07 5.29 -15.56
CA PHE A 76 10.90 6.17 -15.42
C PHE A 76 10.59 6.56 -13.97
N GLN A 77 11.20 5.89 -12.98
CA GLN A 77 10.98 6.07 -11.52
C GLN A 77 11.66 7.33 -10.95
N ILE A 78 11.41 8.46 -11.60
CA ILE A 78 11.81 9.79 -11.14
C ILE A 78 10.64 10.75 -11.33
N ALA A 79 10.35 11.55 -10.31
CA ALA A 79 9.17 12.41 -10.26
C ALA A 79 8.99 13.28 -11.54
N GLY A 80 10.08 13.79 -12.10
CA GLY A 80 10.04 14.61 -13.32
C GLY A 80 9.67 13.85 -14.61
N LYS A 81 9.87 12.52 -14.66
CA LYS A 81 9.40 11.67 -15.77
C LYS A 81 7.98 11.20 -15.53
N LEU A 82 7.67 10.75 -14.31
CA LEU A 82 6.30 10.36 -13.92
C LEU A 82 5.30 11.46 -14.23
N ALA A 83 5.64 12.73 -13.94
CA ALA A 83 4.82 13.90 -14.24
C ALA A 83 4.45 14.07 -15.73
N LYS A 84 5.21 13.45 -16.66
CA LYS A 84 5.01 13.55 -18.11
C LYS A 84 4.26 12.35 -18.70
N LEU A 85 4.19 11.23 -17.97
CA LEU A 85 3.52 10.01 -18.44
C LEU A 85 2.00 10.17 -18.46
N GLY A 86 1.31 9.40 -19.28
CA GLY A 86 -0.15 9.27 -19.24
C GLY A 86 -0.63 8.45 -18.03
N ILE A 87 -1.94 8.44 -17.76
CA ILE A 87 -2.52 7.60 -16.69
C ILE A 87 -2.31 6.11 -16.98
N ASP A 88 -2.45 5.70 -18.24
CA ASP A 88 -2.26 4.30 -18.64
C ASP A 88 -0.81 3.85 -18.41
N ASP A 89 0.16 4.66 -18.82
CA ASP A 89 1.59 4.40 -18.59
C ASP A 89 1.92 4.33 -17.09
N LEU A 90 1.39 5.27 -16.27
CA LEU A 90 1.54 5.22 -14.81
C LEU A 90 0.97 3.94 -14.20
N THR A 91 -0.18 3.47 -14.70
CA THR A 91 -0.80 2.23 -14.21
C THR A 91 0.07 1.01 -14.55
N LEU A 92 0.71 1.00 -15.72
CA LEU A 92 1.56 -0.10 -16.16
C LEU A 92 2.87 -0.18 -15.36
N ILE A 93 3.51 0.95 -15.06
CA ILE A 93 4.72 0.98 -14.23
C ILE A 93 4.42 0.60 -12.78
N PHE A 94 3.28 1.05 -12.22
CA PHE A 94 2.84 0.65 -10.88
C PHE A 94 2.70 -0.87 -10.79
N ARG A 95 2.01 -1.49 -11.76
CA ARG A 95 1.84 -2.95 -11.83
C ARG A 95 3.14 -3.70 -12.06
N ALA A 96 4.08 -3.12 -12.80
CA ALA A 96 5.41 -3.69 -12.97
C ALA A 96 6.19 -3.67 -11.65
N ALA A 97 6.07 -2.59 -10.87
CA ALA A 97 6.68 -2.46 -9.55
C ALA A 97 6.06 -3.42 -8.54
N ASP A 98 4.72 -3.56 -8.54
CA ASP A 98 3.99 -4.57 -7.76
C ASP A 98 4.51 -5.98 -8.05
N THR A 99 4.58 -6.35 -9.34
CA THR A 99 5.09 -7.66 -9.77
C THR A 99 6.54 -7.88 -9.31
N ALA A 100 7.42 -6.87 -9.44
CA ALA A 100 8.79 -6.97 -8.96
C ALA A 100 8.85 -7.11 -7.43
N SER A 101 8.02 -6.36 -6.70
CA SER A 101 7.95 -6.39 -5.23
C SER A 101 7.56 -7.78 -4.71
N PHE A 102 6.59 -8.43 -5.35
CA PHE A 102 6.11 -9.77 -4.98
C PHE A 102 7.20 -10.84 -5.08
N TYR A 103 8.01 -10.81 -6.15
CA TYR A 103 9.05 -11.82 -6.37
C TYR A 103 10.35 -11.57 -5.60
N LEU A 104 10.68 -10.31 -5.32
CA LEU A 104 11.99 -9.93 -4.80
C LEU A 104 11.94 -9.48 -3.34
N VAL A 105 10.80 -8.97 -2.87
CA VAL A 105 10.57 -8.52 -1.49
C VAL A 105 11.65 -7.51 -1.06
N GLU A 106 11.93 -6.54 -1.94
CA GLU A 106 12.93 -5.49 -1.71
C GLU A 106 12.27 -4.12 -1.55
N GLN A 107 12.79 -3.32 -0.61
CA GLN A 107 12.24 -1.99 -0.28
C GLN A 107 12.08 -1.06 -1.49
N ARG A 108 13.04 -1.10 -2.43
CA ARG A 108 13.05 -0.18 -3.58
C ARG A 108 11.80 -0.30 -4.46
N TYR A 109 11.31 -1.52 -4.71
CA TYR A 109 10.13 -1.72 -5.55
C TYR A 109 8.86 -1.18 -4.88
N VAL A 110 8.79 -1.29 -3.56
CA VAL A 110 7.68 -0.71 -2.78
C VAL A 110 7.78 0.81 -2.74
N THR A 111 8.98 1.38 -2.67
CA THR A 111 9.17 2.83 -2.82
C THR A 111 8.75 3.33 -4.21
N ASP A 112 9.04 2.57 -5.27
CA ASP A 112 8.59 2.88 -6.62
C ASP A 112 7.05 2.83 -6.72
N MET A 113 6.41 1.81 -6.12
CA MET A 113 4.95 1.76 -6.00
C MET A 113 4.36 2.98 -5.28
N GLU A 114 4.99 3.44 -4.19
CA GLU A 114 4.57 4.66 -3.48
C GLU A 114 4.60 5.89 -4.41
N LEU A 115 5.66 6.05 -5.21
CA LEU A 115 5.82 7.17 -6.15
C LEU A 115 4.77 7.12 -7.27
N ASP A 116 4.56 5.94 -7.86
CA ASP A 116 3.61 5.73 -8.94
C ASP A 116 2.17 5.96 -8.46
N LEU A 117 1.83 5.43 -7.27
CA LEU A 117 0.52 5.60 -6.67
C LEU A 117 0.25 7.06 -6.30
N GLN A 118 1.24 7.77 -5.76
CA GLN A 118 1.12 9.22 -5.51
C GLN A 118 0.86 9.99 -6.80
N ALA A 119 1.53 9.62 -7.90
CA ALA A 119 1.30 10.23 -9.21
C ALA A 119 -0.12 9.95 -9.74
N LEU A 120 -0.62 8.72 -9.59
CA LEU A 120 -2.00 8.34 -9.95
C LEU A 120 -3.03 9.07 -9.09
N GLU A 121 -2.81 9.15 -7.78
CA GLU A 121 -3.71 9.82 -6.84
C GLU A 121 -3.80 11.32 -7.13
N SER A 122 -2.66 11.98 -7.38
CA SER A 122 -2.63 13.42 -7.71
C SER A 122 -3.43 13.78 -8.96
N ARG A 123 -3.72 12.80 -9.82
CA ARG A 123 -4.50 12.93 -11.06
C ARG A 123 -5.93 12.43 -10.93
N GLY A 124 -6.35 11.99 -9.74
CA GLY A 124 -7.66 11.39 -9.50
C GLY A 124 -7.85 10.06 -10.23
N ALA A 125 -6.76 9.35 -10.52
CA ALA A 125 -6.77 8.10 -11.28
C ALA A 125 -6.49 6.85 -10.43
N ALA A 126 -6.01 7.02 -9.19
CA ALA A 126 -5.81 5.92 -8.26
C ALA A 126 -7.14 5.24 -7.88
N LYS A 127 -7.11 3.92 -7.75
CA LYS A 127 -8.26 3.07 -7.42
C LYS A 127 -7.99 2.34 -6.10
N ASP A 128 -9.05 1.90 -5.43
CA ASP A 128 -8.93 1.12 -4.18
C ASP A 128 -8.06 -0.13 -4.31
N VAL A 129 -8.01 -0.74 -5.51
CA VAL A 129 -7.15 -1.90 -5.79
C VAL A 129 -5.66 -1.53 -5.77
N ASP A 130 -5.29 -0.33 -6.25
CA ASP A 130 -3.89 0.10 -6.29
C ASP A 130 -3.37 0.33 -4.85
N PHE A 131 -4.20 0.92 -3.98
CA PHE A 131 -3.87 1.03 -2.56
C PHE A 131 -3.81 -0.34 -1.87
N ALA A 132 -4.66 -1.29 -2.25
CA ALA A 132 -4.67 -2.64 -1.70
C ALA A 132 -3.40 -3.43 -2.08
N GLU A 133 -2.89 -3.25 -3.30
CA GLU A 133 -1.62 -3.82 -3.76
C GLU A 133 -0.44 -3.26 -2.94
N LEU A 134 -0.38 -1.94 -2.75
CA LEU A 134 0.65 -1.32 -1.88
C LEU A 134 0.54 -1.77 -0.41
N TYR A 135 -0.69 -1.93 0.10
CA TYR A 135 -0.93 -2.49 1.44
C TYR A 135 -0.35 -3.90 1.57
N GLY A 136 -0.55 -4.75 0.57
CA GLY A 136 0.03 -6.09 0.50
C GLY A 136 1.57 -6.05 0.52
N ALA A 137 2.16 -5.20 -0.31
CA ALA A 137 3.61 -5.04 -0.39
C ALA A 137 4.24 -4.58 0.94
N TYR A 138 3.58 -3.69 1.69
CA TYR A 138 4.02 -3.32 3.04
C TYR A 138 3.98 -4.51 4.01
N ILE A 139 2.96 -5.36 3.94
CA ILE A 139 2.87 -6.55 4.79
C ILE A 139 4.01 -7.52 4.48
N GLU A 140 4.31 -7.75 3.21
CA GLU A 140 5.41 -8.62 2.76
C GLU A 140 6.77 -8.12 3.29
N LEU A 141 6.98 -6.80 3.30
CA LEU A 141 8.15 -6.15 3.90
C LEU A 141 8.09 -5.99 5.43
N ARG A 142 7.03 -6.49 6.09
CA ARG A 142 6.79 -6.34 7.54
C ARG A 142 6.71 -4.89 8.01
N GLN A 143 6.31 -3.97 7.13
CA GLN A 143 6.10 -2.55 7.40
C GLN A 143 4.66 -2.29 7.89
N PHE A 144 4.30 -2.92 9.00
CA PHE A 144 2.92 -2.93 9.50
C PHE A 144 2.38 -1.53 9.81
N ASP A 145 3.21 -0.62 10.35
CA ASP A 145 2.79 0.75 10.66
C ASP A 145 2.38 1.53 9.40
N LYS A 146 3.10 1.33 8.29
CA LYS A 146 2.74 1.92 7.00
C LYS A 146 1.44 1.32 6.44
N ALA A 147 1.28 0.00 6.54
CA ALA A 147 0.06 -0.68 6.12
C ALA A 147 -1.17 -0.19 6.90
N VAL A 148 -1.08 -0.04 8.23
CA VAL A 148 -2.14 0.53 9.08
C VAL A 148 -2.44 1.96 8.66
N SER A 149 -1.41 2.80 8.53
CA SER A 149 -1.57 4.20 8.14
C SER A 149 -2.27 4.35 6.78
N LEU A 150 -1.92 3.49 5.81
CA LEU A 150 -2.55 3.47 4.50
C LEU A 150 -4.01 3.04 4.58
N LYS A 151 -4.33 2.00 5.36
CA LYS A 151 -5.71 1.54 5.59
C LYS A 151 -6.58 2.62 6.23
N ASP A 152 -6.05 3.33 7.21
CA ASP A 152 -6.78 4.40 7.90
C ASP A 152 -7.05 5.60 6.97
N ALA A 153 -6.10 5.91 6.08
CA ALA A 153 -6.24 6.97 5.09
C ALA A 153 -7.23 6.60 3.96
N HIS A 154 -7.31 5.32 3.58
CA HIS A 154 -8.18 4.83 2.50
C HIS A 154 -9.12 3.70 2.98
N PRO A 155 -10.16 4.01 3.78
CA PRO A 155 -11.05 3.00 4.36
C PRO A 155 -11.92 2.26 3.32
N GLY A 156 -11.97 2.73 2.06
CA GLY A 156 -12.64 2.05 0.94
C GLY A 156 -11.93 0.78 0.46
N MET A 157 -10.64 0.63 0.78
CA MET A 157 -9.89 -0.57 0.44
C MET A 157 -10.47 -1.83 1.09
N THR A 158 -10.84 -2.80 0.26
CA THR A 158 -11.32 -4.11 0.73
C THR A 158 -10.15 -5.03 1.08
N VAL A 159 -9.42 -4.70 2.15
CA VAL A 159 -8.28 -5.48 2.68
C VAL A 159 -8.54 -5.96 4.11
N PRO A 160 -8.06 -7.16 4.51
CA PRO A 160 -8.17 -7.62 5.88
C PRO A 160 -7.42 -6.66 6.82
N ALA A 161 -8.00 -6.40 8.00
CA ALA A 161 -7.30 -5.64 9.04
C ALA A 161 -6.13 -6.45 9.59
N LEU A 162 -5.03 -5.78 9.93
CA LEU A 162 -3.94 -6.43 10.67
C LEU A 162 -4.40 -6.83 12.07
N PRO A 163 -3.93 -7.98 12.60
CA PRO A 163 -4.17 -8.38 13.97
C PRO A 163 -3.70 -7.30 14.94
N LYS A 164 -4.52 -6.99 15.96
CA LYS A 164 -4.06 -6.18 17.09
C LYS A 164 -3.09 -6.99 17.92
N LEU A 165 -1.88 -6.46 18.13
CA LEU A 165 -0.85 -7.10 18.95
C LEU A 165 -0.86 -6.49 20.36
N SER A 166 -0.89 -7.36 21.36
CA SER A 166 -0.69 -7.00 22.77
C SER A 166 0.45 -7.86 23.32
N ILE A 167 1.65 -7.29 23.30
CA ILE A 167 2.86 -7.94 23.77
C ILE A 167 3.16 -7.47 25.20
N MET A 168 3.44 -8.42 26.09
CA MET A 168 3.88 -8.19 27.46
C MET A 168 5.39 -8.00 27.47
N ASP A 169 5.87 -7.11 28.34
CA ASP A 169 7.30 -7.02 28.63
C ASP A 169 7.74 -8.27 29.38
N MET A 170 8.61 -9.07 28.77
CA MET A 170 9.15 -10.30 29.36
C MET A 170 10.57 -10.09 29.88
N SER A 171 10.88 -10.70 31.02
CA SER A 171 12.25 -10.72 31.53
C SER A 171 13.12 -11.65 30.67
N PRO A 172 14.43 -11.35 30.51
CA PRO A 172 15.33 -12.24 29.79
C PRO A 172 15.28 -13.68 30.32
N GLY A 173 14.99 -14.65 29.43
CA GLY A 173 14.95 -16.08 29.76
C GLY A 173 13.54 -16.62 30.07
N GLU A 174 12.53 -15.77 30.17
CA GLU A 174 11.14 -16.20 30.24
C GLU A 174 10.65 -16.68 28.87
N GLN A 175 9.70 -17.63 28.86
CA GLN A 175 9.18 -18.24 27.65
C GLN A 175 7.78 -17.69 27.32
N GLU A 176 7.61 -17.31 26.07
CA GLU A 176 6.39 -16.70 25.56
C GLU A 176 5.59 -17.67 24.70
N VAL A 177 4.26 -17.58 24.78
CA VAL A 177 3.36 -18.08 23.76
C VAL A 177 2.52 -16.93 23.19
N LEU A 178 2.44 -16.86 21.86
CA LEU A 178 1.48 -15.98 21.18
C LEU A 178 0.13 -16.70 21.08
N GLN A 179 -0.89 -16.11 21.69
CA GLN A 179 -2.27 -16.58 21.65
C GLN A 179 -3.07 -15.75 20.66
N VAL A 180 -3.76 -16.41 19.73
CA VAL A 180 -4.67 -15.76 18.79
C VAL A 180 -6.09 -15.88 19.32
N SER A 181 -6.75 -14.74 19.55
CA SER A 181 -8.15 -14.69 19.94
C SER A 181 -9.05 -15.20 18.81
N PRO A 182 -9.91 -16.21 19.06
CA PRO A 182 -10.81 -16.74 18.03
C PRO A 182 -11.98 -15.79 17.73
N ILE A 183 -12.15 -14.72 18.50
CA ILE A 183 -13.29 -13.79 18.40
C ILE A 183 -12.95 -12.64 17.44
N ASP A 184 -11.82 -11.99 17.67
CA ASP A 184 -11.43 -10.76 16.97
C ASP A 184 -10.08 -10.88 16.23
N GLY A 185 -9.45 -12.05 16.26
CA GLY A 185 -8.16 -12.29 15.62
C GLY A 185 -7.00 -11.53 16.25
N SER A 186 -7.18 -10.90 17.41
CA SER A 186 -6.09 -10.25 18.13
C SER A 186 -5.05 -11.27 18.59
N VAL A 187 -3.80 -10.82 18.73
CA VAL A 187 -2.67 -11.62 19.17
C VAL A 187 -2.19 -11.06 20.50
N SER A 188 -2.16 -11.91 21.53
CA SER A 188 -1.61 -11.55 22.85
C SER A 188 -0.51 -12.50 23.26
N SER A 189 0.55 -11.98 23.87
CA SER A 189 1.58 -12.80 24.51
C SER A 189 1.10 -13.33 25.87
N ALA A 190 1.48 -14.54 26.24
CA ALA A 190 1.31 -15.06 27.59
C ALA A 190 2.57 -15.83 28.03
N HIS A 191 2.85 -15.84 29.34
CA HIS A 191 3.91 -16.65 29.90
C HIS A 191 3.54 -18.14 29.83
N VAL A 192 4.50 -18.98 29.43
CA VAL A 192 4.37 -20.44 29.50
C VAL A 192 5.55 -21.04 30.26
N ASP A 193 5.29 -21.93 31.21
CA ASP A 193 6.33 -22.69 31.90
C ASP A 193 6.60 -23.98 31.13
N VAL A 194 7.61 -23.99 30.25
CA VAL A 194 7.93 -25.18 29.45
C VAL A 194 8.74 -26.22 30.23
N SER A 195 9.11 -25.95 31.49
CA SER A 195 9.82 -26.92 32.34
C SER A 195 8.92 -28.05 32.83
N LYS A 196 7.60 -27.92 32.63
CA LYS A 196 6.59 -28.85 33.12
C LYS A 196 5.88 -29.56 31.97
N GLY A 197 5.88 -30.89 32.04
CA GLY A 197 5.11 -31.75 31.15
C GLY A 197 5.85 -32.17 29.87
N PRO A 198 5.26 -33.07 29.08
CA PRO A 198 5.82 -33.48 27.80
C PRO A 198 5.81 -32.32 26.80
N MET A 199 6.94 -32.12 26.10
CA MET A 199 7.09 -31.09 25.07
C MET A 199 7.15 -31.71 23.67
N ILE A 200 6.48 -31.09 22.71
CA ILE A 200 6.66 -31.35 21.29
C ILE A 200 7.29 -30.09 20.68
N VAL A 201 8.52 -30.20 20.21
CA VAL A 201 9.19 -29.11 19.49
C VAL A 201 8.90 -29.29 18.01
N VAL A 202 8.15 -28.34 17.44
CA VAL A 202 7.93 -28.25 16.01
C VAL A 202 8.89 -27.20 15.47
N VAL A 203 9.89 -27.63 14.71
CA VAL A 203 10.72 -26.74 13.91
C VAL A 203 10.15 -26.74 12.52
N GLY A 204 9.93 -25.57 11.95
CA GLY A 204 9.99 -25.53 10.50
C GLY A 204 10.22 -24.18 9.90
N HIS A 205 10.34 -24.25 8.60
CA HIS A 205 10.86 -23.17 7.79
C HIS A 205 9.71 -22.22 7.44
N PRO A 206 9.87 -20.90 7.61
CA PRO A 206 8.81 -19.92 7.33
C PRO A 206 8.33 -19.94 5.87
N TYR A 207 9.11 -20.54 4.96
CA TYR A 207 8.77 -20.69 3.54
C TYR A 207 8.25 -22.10 3.16
N CYS A 208 7.99 -22.98 4.12
CA CYS A 208 7.31 -24.25 3.85
C CYS A 208 5.79 -24.06 3.94
N HIS A 209 5.07 -24.39 2.84
CA HIS A 209 3.61 -24.34 2.70
C HIS A 209 2.78 -25.12 3.76
N PHE A 210 3.43 -25.84 4.68
CA PHE A 210 2.80 -26.72 5.67
C PHE A 210 2.44 -26.05 7.00
N PHE A 211 2.69 -24.74 7.19
CA PHE A 211 2.35 -24.05 8.44
C PHE A 211 0.93 -23.50 8.53
N PHE A 212 0.03 -23.85 7.59
CA PHE A 212 -1.40 -23.71 7.83
C PHE A 212 -1.88 -24.84 8.73
N ALA A 213 -1.71 -24.69 10.04
CA ALA A 213 -2.53 -25.44 10.99
C ALA A 213 -3.97 -24.96 10.80
N LYS A 214 -4.72 -25.60 9.89
CA LYS A 214 -6.19 -25.56 9.94
C LYS A 214 -6.55 -26.09 11.33
N CYS A 215 -6.99 -25.19 12.20
CA CYS A 215 -7.55 -25.55 13.48
C CYS A 215 -8.74 -26.48 13.20
N CYS A 216 -8.54 -27.80 13.38
CA CYS A 216 -9.62 -28.76 13.31
C CYS A 216 -10.60 -28.42 14.43
N ARG A 217 -11.68 -27.73 14.07
CA ARG A 217 -12.81 -27.47 14.95
C ARG A 217 -13.48 -28.83 15.19
N GLY A 218 -13.20 -29.43 16.35
CA GLY A 218 -13.92 -30.60 16.82
C GLY A 218 -15.39 -30.21 17.04
N HIS A 219 -16.27 -30.81 16.26
CA HIS A 219 -17.69 -30.93 16.58
C HIS A 219 -17.90 -32.15 17.48
#